data_AF-A0A2X3EPA2-F1
#
_entry.id   AF-A0A2X3EPA2-F1
#
_cell.length_a   1.000
_cell.length_b   1.000
_cell.length_c   1.000
_cell.angle_alpha   90.00
_cell.angle_beta   90.00
_cell.angle_gamma   90.00
#
_symmetry.space_group_name_H-M   'P 1'
#
loop_
_entity.id
_entity.type
_entity.pdbx_description
1 polymer ?
#
loop_
_entity_poly.entity_id
_entity_poly.type
_entity_poly.pdbx_seq_one_letter_code
_entity_poly.pdbx_strand_id
1 'polypeptide(L)'
;MLEYSAPERPQIFLADFRADPQRYPLSTPSGKIELFSATVAGFGYRECPGHPWWDEQEAARQRQEAARWPLHLLSSQPRARLHSQYDHGSVSRATKVQGREPLWMHPSDAQARDIREGSVVKVYNDRGQFWRGCT
;
A
#
# COMPACT_ATOMS: atom_id res chain seq x y z
N MET A 1 11.01 18.88 20.13
CA MET A 1 9.88 17.93 19.98
C MET A 1 8.62 18.72 20.29
N LEU A 2 7.74 18.93 19.33
CA LEU A 2 6.50 19.65 19.55
C LEU A 2 5.49 18.61 20.05
N GLU A 3 5.25 18.56 21.36
CA GLU A 3 4.24 17.67 21.95
C GLU A 3 2.95 18.46 22.14
N TYR A 4 1.88 17.97 21.53
CA TYR A 4 0.54 18.49 21.75
C TYR A 4 -0.09 17.78 22.94
N SER A 5 -0.79 18.52 23.80
CA SER A 5 -1.60 17.92 24.85
C SER A 5 -2.68 17.04 24.22
N ALA A 6 -2.93 15.88 24.85
CA ALA A 6 -4.07 15.05 24.47
C ALA A 6 -5.37 15.86 24.62
N PRO A 7 -6.35 15.69 23.72
CA PRO A 7 -7.62 16.39 23.84
C PRO A 7 -8.32 15.98 25.14
N GLU A 8 -8.96 16.95 25.82
CA GLU A 8 -9.67 16.72 27.09
C GLU A 8 -10.82 15.70 26.96
N ARG A 9 -11.38 15.56 25.75
CA ARG A 9 -12.44 14.60 25.44
C ARG A 9 -11.97 13.65 24.34
N PRO A 10 -12.26 12.35 24.46
CA PRO A 10 -11.93 11.41 23.40
C PRO A 10 -12.76 11.74 22.16
N GLN A 11 -12.09 11.85 21.01
CA GLN A 11 -12.79 11.96 19.73
C GLN A 11 -13.28 10.57 19.32
N ILE A 12 -14.58 10.32 19.50
CA ILE A 12 -15.22 9.07 19.09
C ILE A 12 -15.70 9.23 17.64
N PHE A 13 -15.18 8.40 16.74
CA PHE A 13 -15.56 8.42 15.33
C PHE A 13 -17.07 8.21 15.17
N LEU A 14 -17.73 9.14 14.47
CA LEU A 14 -19.18 9.16 14.22
C LEU A 14 -20.05 9.15 15.48
N ALA A 15 -19.61 9.78 16.58
CA ALA A 15 -20.34 9.81 17.85
C ALA A 15 -21.81 10.25 17.72
N ASP A 16 -22.06 11.37 17.04
CA ASP A 16 -23.42 11.93 16.90
C ASP A 16 -24.33 11.04 16.05
N PHE A 17 -23.83 10.50 14.93
CA PHE A 17 -24.56 9.53 14.11
C PHE A 17 -24.90 8.25 14.90
N ARG A 18 -24.00 7.79 15.78
CA ARG A 18 -24.25 6.62 16.64
C ARG A 18 -25.31 6.91 17.70
N ALA A 19 -25.36 8.14 18.21
CA ALA A 19 -26.33 8.55 19.21
C ALA A 19 -27.73 8.77 18.61
N ASP A 20 -27.81 9.44 17.46
CA ASP A 20 -29.06 9.73 16.76
C ASP A 20 -28.84 9.81 15.23
N PRO A 21 -28.95 8.68 14.50
CA PRO A 21 -28.69 8.63 13.07
C PRO A 21 -29.77 9.32 12.22
N GLN A 22 -30.94 9.63 12.79
CA GLN A 22 -31.99 10.36 12.07
C GLN A 22 -31.72 11.86 12.10
N ARG A 23 -31.28 12.37 13.26
CA ARG A 23 -30.88 13.77 13.42
C ARG A 23 -29.52 14.08 12.80
N TYR A 24 -28.60 13.13 12.83
CA TYR A 24 -27.24 13.28 12.33
C TYR A 24 -26.91 12.24 11.24
N PRO A 25 -27.62 12.24 10.10
CA PRO A 25 -27.37 11.29 9.02
C PRO A 25 -26.00 11.52 8.38
N LEU A 26 -25.43 10.45 7.81
CA LEU A 26 -24.23 10.54 6.98
C LEU A 26 -24.54 11.14 5.60
N SER A 27 -23.52 11.55 4.86
CA SER A 27 -23.65 12.10 3.49
C SER A 27 -23.84 11.03 2.40
N THR A 28 -24.18 9.79 2.77
CA THR A 28 -24.50 8.71 1.84
C THR A 28 -25.95 8.84 1.35
N PRO A 29 -26.32 8.23 0.21
CA PRO A 29 -27.71 8.25 -0.28
C PRO A 29 -28.76 7.78 0.74
N SER A 30 -28.43 6.78 1.54
CA SER A 30 -29.32 6.28 2.60
C SER A 30 -29.24 7.05 3.93
N GLY A 31 -28.30 7.97 4.08
CA GLY A 31 -27.97 8.61 5.36
C GLY A 31 -27.27 7.70 6.37
N LYS A 32 -26.89 6.47 5.98
CA LYS A 32 -26.29 5.44 6.84
C LYS A 32 -24.95 4.93 6.31
N ILE A 33 -24.29 4.06 7.06
CA ILE A 33 -23.17 3.26 6.53
C ILE A 33 -23.74 2.23 5.54
N GLU A 34 -23.34 2.32 4.29
CA GLU A 34 -23.83 1.44 3.23
C GLU A 34 -22.90 0.23 3.08
N LEU A 35 -23.37 -0.95 3.51
CA LEU A 35 -22.66 -2.22 3.27
C LEU A 35 -22.74 -2.65 1.81
N PHE A 36 -23.78 -2.19 1.10
CA PHE A 36 -23.96 -2.31 -0.33
C PHE A 36 -24.27 -0.94 -0.91
N SER A 37 -23.49 -0.49 -1.89
CA SER A 37 -23.70 0.78 -2.60
C SER A 37 -24.42 0.55 -3.93
N ALA A 38 -25.70 0.93 -3.97
CA ALA A 38 -26.49 0.88 -5.21
C ALA A 38 -25.91 1.80 -6.30
N THR A 39 -25.33 2.94 -5.91
CA THR A 39 -24.65 3.85 -6.82
C THR A 39 -23.48 3.17 -7.54
N VAL A 40 -22.63 2.45 -6.80
CA VAL A 40 -21.49 1.73 -7.39
C VAL A 40 -21.97 0.56 -8.24
N ALA A 41 -22.91 -0.23 -7.74
CA ALA A 41 -23.48 -1.35 -8.50
C ALA A 41 -24.15 -0.90 -9.81
N GLY A 42 -24.74 0.30 -9.83
CA GLY A 42 -25.37 0.89 -11.01
C GLY A 42 -24.41 1.17 -12.18
N PHE A 43 -23.10 1.23 -11.95
CA PHE A 43 -22.12 1.31 -13.04
C PHE A 43 -21.96 -0.01 -13.82
N GLY A 44 -22.41 -1.14 -13.26
CA GLY A 44 -22.35 -2.44 -13.92
C GLY A 44 -20.94 -3.02 -14.09
N TYR A 45 -19.95 -2.50 -13.36
CA TYR A 45 -18.59 -3.06 -13.37
C TYR A 45 -18.54 -4.40 -12.63
N ARG A 46 -18.06 -5.43 -13.32
CA ARG A 46 -17.95 -6.79 -12.76
C ARG A 46 -17.03 -6.81 -11.54
N GLU A 47 -15.90 -6.11 -11.63
CA GLU A 47 -14.86 -6.02 -10.61
C GLU A 47 -15.30 -5.21 -9.37
N CYS A 48 -16.37 -4.43 -9.47
CA CYS A 48 -16.84 -3.56 -8.41
C CYS A 48 -18.39 -3.63 -8.26
N PRO A 49 -18.93 -4.74 -7.72
CA PRO A 49 -20.37 -5.00 -7.66
C PRO A 49 -21.09 -4.23 -6.53
N GLY A 50 -20.52 -3.14 -6.03
CA GLY A 50 -21.09 -2.33 -4.96
C GLY A 50 -20.93 -2.88 -3.54
N HIS A 51 -20.21 -3.98 -3.33
CA HIS A 51 -19.87 -4.51 -2.01
C HIS A 51 -18.51 -5.24 -2.04
N PRO A 52 -17.87 -5.45 -0.89
CA PRO A 52 -16.66 -6.25 -0.81
C PRO A 52 -16.92 -7.70 -1.24
N TRP A 53 -16.07 -8.22 -2.12
CA TRP A 53 -16.20 -9.58 -2.63
C TRP A 53 -14.82 -10.13 -3.03
N TRP A 54 -14.74 -11.43 -3.24
CA TRP A 54 -13.56 -12.10 -3.75
C TRP A 54 -13.67 -12.32 -5.27
N ASP A 55 -12.76 -11.71 -6.03
CA ASP A 55 -12.71 -11.86 -7.49
C ASP A 55 -11.81 -13.05 -7.88
N GLU A 56 -12.43 -14.20 -8.15
CA GLU A 56 -11.72 -15.41 -8.56
C GLU A 56 -10.96 -15.25 -9.88
N GLN A 57 -11.45 -14.40 -10.80
CA GLN A 57 -10.77 -14.17 -12.09
C GLN A 57 -9.48 -13.38 -11.88
N GLU A 58 -9.51 -12.35 -11.04
CA GLU A 58 -8.32 -11.59 -10.68
C GLU A 58 -7.32 -12.46 -9.91
N ALA A 59 -7.78 -13.29 -8.97
CA ALA A 59 -6.92 -14.23 -8.27
C ALA A 59 -6.26 -15.25 -9.22
N ALA A 60 -7.00 -15.76 -10.21
CA ALA A 60 -6.47 -16.66 -11.23
C ALA A 60 -5.42 -15.95 -12.12
N ARG A 61 -5.68 -14.71 -12.52
CA ARG A 61 -4.74 -13.88 -13.29
C ARG A 61 -3.42 -13.69 -12.53
N GLN A 62 -3.49 -13.34 -11.25
CA GLN A 62 -2.31 -13.19 -10.39
C GLN A 62 -1.49 -14.48 -10.26
N ARG A 63 -2.16 -15.64 -10.13
CA ARG A 63 -1.48 -16.95 -10.12
C ARG A 63 -0.74 -17.25 -11.43
N GLN A 64 -1.33 -16.89 -12.57
CA GLN A 64 -0.68 -17.06 -13.87
C GLN A 64 0.53 -16.11 -14.03
N GLU A 65 0.39 -14.86 -13.59
CA GLU A 65 1.50 -13.90 -13.61
C GLU A 65 2.66 -14.34 -12.70
N ALA A 66 2.35 -14.93 -11.53
CA ALA A 66 3.35 -15.44 -10.60
C ALA A 66 4.21 -16.57 -11.19
N ALA A 67 3.69 -17.34 -12.16
CA ALA A 67 4.47 -18.36 -12.86
C ALA A 67 5.62 -17.74 -13.69
N ARG A 68 5.44 -16.52 -14.18
CA ARG A 68 6.46 -15.77 -14.94
C ARG A 68 7.27 -14.82 -14.06
N TRP A 69 6.60 -14.15 -13.13
CA TRP A 69 7.15 -13.13 -12.24
C TRP A 69 6.86 -13.52 -10.78
N PRO A 70 7.69 -14.38 -10.17
CA PRO A 70 7.36 -15.01 -8.87
C PRO A 70 7.51 -14.09 -7.66
N LEU A 71 7.91 -12.83 -7.84
CA LEU A 71 8.09 -11.86 -6.76
C LEU A 71 7.10 -10.71 -6.90
N HIS A 72 6.46 -10.35 -5.79
CA HIS A 72 5.68 -9.13 -5.67
C HIS A 72 6.57 -7.96 -5.25
N LEU A 73 6.55 -6.88 -6.03
CA LEU A 73 7.23 -5.63 -5.68
C LEU A 73 6.31 -4.79 -4.79
N LEU A 74 6.70 -4.62 -3.52
CA LEU A 74 6.01 -3.74 -2.58
C LEU A 74 6.76 -2.40 -2.47
N SER A 75 6.03 -1.29 -2.58
CA SER A 75 6.57 0.08 -2.55
C SER A 75 6.09 0.84 -1.32
N SER A 76 6.42 0.31 -0.13
CA SER A 76 6.09 0.94 1.15
C SER A 76 6.76 2.31 1.30
N GLN A 77 6.16 3.19 2.13
CA GLN A 77 6.72 4.51 2.37
C GLN A 77 8.12 4.42 3.01
N PRO A 78 9.10 5.21 2.53
CA PRO A 78 10.47 5.16 3.05
C PRO A 78 10.57 5.74 4.46
N ARG A 79 11.45 5.16 5.29
CA ARG A 79 11.64 5.59 6.70
C ARG A 79 12.47 6.86 6.84
N ALA A 80 13.35 7.14 5.88
CA ALA A 80 14.40 8.17 5.99
C ALA A 80 14.12 9.44 5.17
N ARG A 81 12.94 9.53 4.54
CA ARG A 81 12.55 10.62 3.64
C ARG A 81 11.03 10.68 3.46
N LEU A 82 10.52 11.80 2.98
CA LEU A 82 9.10 11.98 2.71
C LEU A 82 8.84 11.84 1.21
N HIS A 83 8.30 10.70 0.78
CA HIS A 83 8.17 10.39 -0.64
C HIS A 83 9.52 10.52 -1.39
N SER A 84 9.68 11.53 -2.25
CA SER A 84 10.93 11.89 -2.93
C SER A 84 11.66 13.08 -2.28
N GLN A 85 11.02 13.79 -1.37
CA GLN A 85 11.61 14.93 -0.68
C GLN A 85 12.72 14.47 0.26
N TYR A 86 13.76 15.29 0.40
CA TYR A 86 14.93 15.02 1.25
C TYR A 86 15.80 13.83 0.82
N ASP A 87 15.63 13.27 -0.38
CA ASP A 87 16.44 12.13 -0.81
C ASP A 87 17.96 12.43 -0.90
N HIS A 88 18.31 13.70 -1.15
CA HIS A 88 19.70 14.17 -1.16
C HIS A 88 20.28 14.38 0.25
N GLY A 89 19.43 14.41 1.28
CA GLY A 89 19.83 14.64 2.67
C GLY A 89 20.70 13.51 3.22
N SER A 90 21.54 13.82 4.19
CA SER A 90 22.48 12.86 4.80
C SER A 90 21.75 11.64 5.39
N VAL A 91 20.59 11.84 6.01
CA VAL A 91 19.77 10.76 6.61
C VAL A 91 19.29 9.76 5.54
N SER A 92 18.77 10.25 4.40
CA SER A 92 18.36 9.39 3.28
C SER A 92 19.56 8.71 2.63
N ARG A 93 20.66 9.43 2.41
CA ARG A 93 21.87 8.87 1.79
C ARG A 93 22.52 7.79 2.64
N ALA A 94 22.42 7.86 3.96
CA ALA A 94 23.00 6.88 4.88
C ALA A 94 22.32 5.50 4.80
N THR A 95 21.09 5.40 4.30
CA THR A 95 20.40 4.11 4.14
C THR A 95 20.71 3.41 2.81
N LYS A 96 21.43 4.08 1.91
CA LYS A 96 21.66 3.58 0.55
C LYS A 96 22.78 2.53 0.53
N VAL A 97 22.56 1.47 -0.21
CA VAL A 97 23.53 0.40 -0.44
C VAL A 97 24.22 0.67 -1.77
N GLN A 98 25.54 0.87 -1.74
CA GLN A 98 26.33 1.31 -2.90
C GLN A 98 25.73 2.54 -3.62
N GLY A 99 25.20 3.50 -2.86
CA GLY A 99 24.56 4.69 -3.41
C GLY A 99 23.19 4.47 -4.05
N ARG A 100 22.61 3.27 -3.94
CA ARG A 100 21.28 2.92 -4.45
C ARG A 100 20.29 2.74 -3.31
N GLU A 101 19.02 3.01 -3.61
CA GLU A 101 17.95 2.76 -2.65
C GLU A 101 17.92 1.27 -2.26
N PRO A 102 17.77 0.95 -0.96
CA PRO A 102 17.73 -0.43 -0.51
C PRO A 102 16.50 -1.16 -1.07
N LEU A 103 16.67 -2.42 -1.40
CA LEU A 103 15.63 -3.39 -1.69
C LEU A 103 15.75 -4.50 -0.65
N TRP A 104 14.62 -4.84 -0.02
CA TRP A 104 14.55 -5.89 0.98
C TRP A 104 13.97 -7.13 0.36
N MET A 105 14.58 -8.28 0.61
CA MET A 105 14.04 -9.56 0.20
C MET A 105 14.26 -10.64 1.25
N HIS A 106 13.42 -11.67 1.24
CA HIS A 106 13.62 -12.80 2.14
C HIS A 106 14.93 -13.53 1.79
N PRO A 107 15.72 -14.00 2.78
CA PRO A 107 17.01 -14.65 2.52
C PRO A 107 16.93 -15.83 1.56
N SER A 108 15.86 -16.65 1.63
CA SER A 108 15.67 -17.78 0.70
C SER A 108 15.47 -17.32 -0.75
N ASP A 109 14.78 -16.20 -0.98
CA ASP A 109 14.60 -15.64 -2.31
C ASP A 109 15.89 -15.03 -2.86
N ALA A 110 16.68 -14.42 -1.98
CA ALA A 110 18.03 -13.93 -2.31
C ALA A 110 18.94 -15.08 -2.72
N GLN A 111 18.98 -16.13 -1.91
CA GLN A 111 19.81 -17.31 -2.15
C GLN A 111 19.45 -18.01 -3.46
N ALA A 112 18.16 -18.17 -3.78
CA ALA A 112 17.70 -18.77 -5.03
C ALA A 112 18.15 -17.98 -6.28
N ARG A 113 18.61 -16.73 -6.11
CA ARG A 113 19.06 -15.82 -7.17
C ARG A 113 20.54 -15.44 -7.05
N ASP A 114 21.29 -16.11 -6.17
CA ASP A 114 22.70 -15.80 -5.82
C ASP A 114 22.92 -14.32 -5.46
N ILE A 115 21.94 -13.73 -4.76
CA ILE A 115 22.01 -12.37 -4.25
C ILE A 115 22.54 -12.42 -2.82
N ARG A 116 23.54 -11.57 -2.54
CA ARG A 116 24.14 -11.42 -1.22
C ARG A 116 23.88 -10.02 -0.67
N GLU A 117 24.02 -9.88 0.64
CA GLU A 117 24.01 -8.58 1.32
C GLU A 117 24.93 -7.57 0.61
N GLY A 118 24.42 -6.37 0.36
CA GLY A 118 25.19 -5.32 -0.30
C GLY A 118 25.24 -5.40 -1.82
N SER A 119 24.66 -6.44 -2.45
CA SER A 119 24.69 -6.60 -3.91
C SER A 119 23.88 -5.52 -4.61
N VAL A 120 24.38 -5.04 -5.75
CA VAL A 120 23.57 -4.21 -6.66
C VAL A 120 22.76 -5.13 -7.57
N VAL A 121 21.44 -5.04 -7.48
CA VAL A 121 20.50 -5.90 -8.19
C VAL A 121 19.70 -5.11 -9.23
N LYS A 122 19.39 -5.77 -10.34
CA LYS A 122 18.48 -5.25 -11.37
C LYS A 122 17.08 -5.79 -11.13
N VAL A 123 16.11 -4.89 -10.96
CA VAL A 123 14.69 -5.22 -10.89
C VAL A 123 14.05 -4.86 -12.21
N TYR A 124 13.30 -5.77 -12.82
CA TYR A 124 12.73 -5.56 -14.15
C TYR A 124 11.45 -6.35 -14.40
N ASN A 125 10.67 -5.90 -15.37
CA ASN A 125 9.60 -6.64 -16.03
C ASN A 125 9.51 -6.16 -17.49
N ASP A 126 8.43 -6.51 -18.21
CA ASP A 126 8.24 -6.12 -19.62
C ASP A 126 8.11 -4.60 -19.84
N ARG A 127 7.76 -3.84 -18.80
CA ARG A 127 7.51 -2.39 -18.91
C ARG A 127 8.75 -1.55 -18.64
N GLY A 128 9.74 -2.09 -17.93
CA GLY A 128 10.95 -1.36 -17.59
C GLY A 128 11.84 -2.04 -16.56
N GLN A 129 12.91 -1.34 -16.21
CA GLN A 129 13.92 -1.84 -15.27
C GLN A 129 14.53 -0.71 -14.45
N PHE A 130 15.01 -1.04 -13.26
CA PHE A 130 15.78 -0.14 -12.41
C PHE A 130 16.77 -0.93 -11.55
N TRP A 131 17.65 -0.21 -10.86
CA TRP A 131 18.71 -0.79 -10.03
C TRP A 131 18.53 -0.44 -8.55
N ARG A 132 18.78 -1.38 -7.67
CA ARG A 132 18.73 -1.23 -6.20
C ARG A 132 19.93 -1.87 -5.55
N GLY A 133 20.21 -1.52 -4.30
CA GLY A 133 21.13 -2.29 -3.48
C GLY A 133 20.33 -3.23 -2.58
N CYS A 134 20.66 -4.51 -2.56
CA CYS A 134 19.95 -5.50 -1.77
C CYS A 134 20.49 -5.54 -0.34
N THR A 135 19.57 -5.62 0.62
CA THR A 135 19.81 -5.84 2.06
C THR A 135 18.71 -6.76 2.61
#